data_AF-A0A920VNM5-F1
#
_entry.id   AF-A0A920VNM5-F1
#
_cell.length_a   1.000
_cell.length_b   1.000
_cell.length_c   1.000
_cell.angle_alpha   90.00
_cell.angle_beta   90.00
_cell.angle_gamma   90.00
#
_symmetry.space_group_name_H-M   'P 1'
#
loop_
_entity.id
_entity.type
_entity.pdbx_description
1 polymer ?
#
loop_
_entity_poly.entity_id
_entity_poly.type
_entity_poly.pdbx_seq_one_letter_code
_entity_poly.pdbx_strand_id
1 'polypeptide(L)'
;MVPAMYALMLLEPELRSTDLSSLKLGLFGGAPMPEDTIIGLKETLPDLVFPMVTGNRNCIARDTSAARAIANHTMSVGQPVHCGEIKIVDSEGRSCPPVRSVRY
;
A
#
# COMPACT_ATOMS: atom_id res chain seq x y z
N MET A 1 -9.27 -3.51 2.91
CA MET A 1 -10.26 -3.33 1.82
C MET A 1 -9.55 -3.33 0.48
N VAL A 2 -10.25 -3.62 -0.62
CA VAL A 2 -9.65 -3.43 -1.96
C VAL A 2 -9.73 -1.95 -2.37
N PRO A 3 -8.85 -1.45 -3.25
CA PRO A 3 -8.85 -0.03 -3.66
C PRO A 3 -10.22 0.49 -4.13
N ALA A 4 -10.98 -0.31 -4.88
CA ALA A 4 -12.30 0.08 -5.35
C ALA A 4 -13.28 0.42 -4.21
N MET A 5 -13.17 -0.23 -3.05
CA MET A 5 -14.05 0.08 -1.92
C MET A 5 -13.72 1.45 -1.30
N TYR A 6 -12.45 1.86 -1.30
CA TYR A 6 -12.07 3.20 -0.88
C TYR A 6 -12.56 4.28 -1.85
N ALA A 7 -12.50 3.99 -3.15
CA ALA A 7 -13.08 4.88 -4.15
C ALA A 7 -14.59 5.07 -3.93
N LEU A 8 -15.31 3.99 -3.61
CA LEU A 8 -16.74 4.08 -3.26
C LEU A 8 -16.99 4.89 -1.99
N MET A 9 -16.17 4.70 -0.93
CA MET A 9 -16.29 5.51 0.28
C MET A 9 -16.20 7.01 -0.02
N LEU A 10 -15.31 7.43 -0.92
CA LEU A 10 -15.17 8.85 -1.28
C LEU A 10 -16.42 9.42 -1.98
N LEU A 11 -17.31 8.58 -2.49
CA LEU A 11 -18.58 8.99 -3.08
C LEU A 11 -19.70 9.12 -2.02
N GLU A 12 -19.49 8.61 -0.80
CA GLU A 12 -20.49 8.67 0.27
C GLU A 12 -20.55 10.07 0.87
N PRO A 13 -21.67 10.81 0.74
CA PRO A 13 -21.77 12.19 1.18
C PRO A 13 -21.51 12.39 2.68
N GLU A 14 -21.87 11.39 3.48
CA GLU A 14 -21.77 11.41 4.93
C GLU A 14 -20.35 11.11 5.44
N LEU A 15 -19.42 10.70 4.56
CA LEU A 15 -18.06 10.35 4.98
C LEU A 15 -17.36 11.51 5.71
N ARG A 16 -17.60 12.76 5.28
CA ARG A 16 -17.03 13.97 5.87
C ARG A 16 -17.69 14.38 7.18
N SER A 17 -18.95 14.01 7.40
CA SER A 17 -19.71 14.37 8.60
C SER A 17 -19.70 13.28 9.66
N THR A 18 -19.31 12.06 9.30
CA THR A 18 -19.21 10.93 10.21
C THR A 18 -17.95 11.03 11.07
N ASP A 19 -18.09 10.86 12.38
CA ASP A 19 -16.93 10.79 13.28
C ASP A 19 -16.18 9.47 13.09
N LEU A 20 -15.08 9.53 12.35
CA LEU A 20 -14.13 8.44 12.15
C LEU A 20 -12.79 8.71 12.86
N SER A 21 -12.77 9.58 13.87
CA SER A 21 -11.55 9.97 14.59
C SER A 21 -10.83 8.79 15.26
N SER A 22 -11.55 7.71 15.60
CA SER A 22 -10.98 6.48 16.15
C SER A 22 -10.35 5.55 15.10
N LEU A 23 -10.65 5.75 13.81
CA LEU A 23 -10.11 4.95 12.72
C LEU A 23 -8.71 5.44 12.36
N LYS A 24 -7.68 4.68 12.72
CA LYS A 24 -6.27 5.06 12.49
C LYS A 24 -5.55 4.22 11.43
N LEU A 25 -6.13 3.10 11.01
CA LEU A 25 -5.52 2.19 10.05
C LEU A 25 -6.50 1.70 8.97
N GLY A 26 -6.21 2.02 7.71
CA GLY A 26 -6.95 1.61 6.52
C GLY A 26 -6.09 0.71 5.63
N LEU A 27 -6.04 -0.59 5.92
CA LEU A 27 -5.24 -1.54 5.13
C LEU A 27 -5.86 -1.76 3.76
N PHE A 28 -5.04 -1.68 2.70
CA PHE A 28 -5.46 -2.04 1.36
C PHE A 28 -4.53 -3.06 0.70
N GLY A 29 -5.04 -3.81 -0.27
CA GLY A 29 -4.28 -4.85 -0.95
C GLY A 29 -5.01 -5.40 -2.17
N GLY A 30 -4.35 -6.31 -2.89
CA GLY A 30 -4.91 -7.00 -4.06
C GLY A 30 -4.82 -6.21 -5.38
N ALA A 31 -4.62 -4.89 -5.32
CA ALA A 31 -4.38 -4.04 -6.49
C ALA A 31 -3.67 -2.72 -6.09
N PRO A 32 -2.94 -2.07 -7.01
CA PRO A 32 -2.45 -0.71 -6.80
C PRO A 32 -3.63 0.26 -6.56
N MET A 33 -3.47 1.18 -5.61
CA MET A 33 -4.46 2.23 -5.38
C MET A 33 -4.21 3.41 -6.33
N PRO A 34 -5.23 3.91 -7.03
CA PRO A 34 -5.10 5.10 -7.88
C PRO A 34 -4.66 6.33 -7.05
N GLU A 35 -3.82 7.18 -7.63
CA GLU A 35 -3.28 8.37 -6.97
C GLU A 35 -4.40 9.31 -6.49
N ASP A 36 -5.41 9.55 -7.32
CA ASP A 36 -6.58 10.38 -6.97
C ASP A 36 -7.33 9.84 -5.74
N THR A 37 -7.41 8.51 -5.58
CA THR A 37 -8.02 7.89 -4.40
C THR A 37 -7.17 8.16 -3.15
N ILE A 38 -5.84 8.05 -3.25
CA ILE A 38 -4.93 8.35 -2.13
C ILE A 38 -5.07 9.82 -1.72
N ILE A 39 -5.12 10.74 -2.69
CA ILE A 39 -5.27 12.18 -2.44
C ILE A 39 -6.60 12.45 -1.74
N GLY A 40 -7.72 11.99 -2.31
CA GLY A 40 -9.05 12.21 -1.73
C GLY A 40 -9.21 11.62 -0.32
N LEU A 41 -8.61 10.45 -0.07
CA LEU A 41 -8.58 9.84 1.26
C LEU A 41 -7.76 10.66 2.26
N LYS A 42 -6.60 11.18 1.88
CA LYS A 42 -5.78 12.03 2.76
C LYS A 42 -6.46 13.36 3.08
N GLU A 43 -7.18 13.94 2.13
CA GLU A 43 -7.95 15.16 2.35
C GLU A 43 -9.16 14.93 3.27
N THR A 44 -9.81 13.77 3.14
CA THR A 44 -11.05 13.47 3.88
C THR A 44 -10.78 12.84 5.25
N LEU A 45 -9.74 12.01 5.38
CA LEU A 45 -9.37 11.26 6.57
C LEU A 45 -7.86 11.44 6.86
N PRO A 46 -7.41 12.65 7.27
CA PRO A 46 -6.00 12.99 7.35
C PRO A 46 -5.20 12.20 8.39
N ASP A 47 -5.88 11.72 9.43
CA ASP A 47 -5.27 10.91 10.49
C ASP A 47 -5.12 9.43 10.13
N LEU A 48 -5.70 9.00 9.00
CA LEU A 48 -5.75 7.60 8.62
C LEU A 48 -4.50 7.21 7.84
N VAL A 49 -3.79 6.20 8.33
CA VAL A 49 -2.67 5.59 7.61
C VAL A 49 -3.20 4.51 6.69
N PHE A 50 -2.73 4.50 5.44
CA PHE A 50 -3.07 3.50 4.44
C PHE A 50 -1.84 2.68 4.04
N PRO A 51 -1.52 1.58 4.75
CA PRO A 51 -0.47 0.67 4.36
C PRO A 51 -0.97 -0.28 3.27
N MET A 52 -0.18 -0.43 2.21
CA MET A 52 -0.38 -1.49 1.24
C MET A 52 0.08 -2.82 1.85
N VAL A 53 -0.79 -3.82 1.80
CA VAL A 53 -0.44 -5.21 2.08
C VAL A 53 -0.45 -5.94 0.75
N THR A 54 0.74 -6.27 0.26
CA THR A 54 0.86 -7.11 -0.92
C THR A 54 1.16 -8.53 -0.49
N GLY A 55 0.51 -9.50 -1.11
CA GLY A 55 0.77 -10.88 -0.78
C GLY A 55 0.09 -11.84 -1.73
N ASN A 56 0.62 -13.06 -1.75
CA ASN A 56 -0.06 -14.22 -2.31
C ASN A 56 -0.37 -15.18 -1.17
N ARG A 57 -0.98 -16.35 -1.44
CA ARG A 57 -1.32 -17.34 -0.40
C ARG A 57 -0.15 -17.75 0.51
N ASN A 58 1.08 -17.55 0.05
CA ASN A 58 2.30 -18.04 0.69
C ASN A 58 3.18 -16.94 1.28
N CYS A 59 2.98 -15.67 0.89
CA CYS A 59 3.85 -14.56 1.27
C CYS A 59 3.04 -13.30 1.51
N ILE A 60 3.25 -12.64 2.65
CA ILE A 60 2.74 -11.31 2.95
C ILE A 60 3.94 -10.37 3.03
N ALA A 61 3.95 -9.34 2.21
CA ALA A 61 4.77 -8.15 2.37
C ALA A 61 3.88 -7.01 2.86
N ARG A 62 4.39 -6.25 3.82
CA ARG A 62 3.71 -5.03 4.25
C ARG A 62 4.54 -3.85 3.78
N ASP A 63 3.90 -2.97 3.04
CA ASP A 63 4.35 -1.60 2.99
C ASP A 63 3.97 -0.96 4.32
N THR A 64 4.91 -0.93 5.26
CA THR A 64 4.80 -0.08 6.44
C THR A 64 5.07 1.35 6.01
N SER A 65 4.12 1.95 5.28
CA SER A 65 4.13 3.34 4.81
C SER A 65 4.03 4.37 5.94
N ALA A 66 4.67 4.10 7.08
CA ALA A 66 4.99 5.08 8.09
C ALA A 66 6.24 5.87 7.64
N ALA A 67 5.97 6.95 6.91
CA ALA A 67 6.66 8.24 6.99
C ALA A 67 8.09 8.45 6.45
N ARG A 68 8.88 7.45 6.00
CA ARG A 68 10.28 7.74 5.59
C ARG A 68 10.81 7.21 4.24
N ALA A 69 10.08 6.36 3.50
CA ALA A 69 10.65 5.71 2.30
C ALA A 69 10.19 6.30 0.94
N ILE A 70 9.22 7.22 0.91
CA ILE A 70 8.44 7.52 -0.32
C ILE A 70 9.13 8.51 -1.28
N ALA A 71 10.12 9.30 -0.85
CA ALA A 71 10.74 10.25 -1.77
C ALA A 71 11.45 9.59 -2.98
N ASN A 72 11.81 8.30 -2.86
CA ASN A 72 12.64 7.61 -3.87
C ASN A 72 12.04 6.32 -4.45
N HIS A 73 10.93 5.78 -3.89
CA HIS A 73 10.37 4.48 -4.30
C HIS A 73 8.83 4.45 -4.23
N THR A 74 8.17 5.36 -4.93
CA THR A 74 6.70 5.53 -4.96
C THR A 74 5.92 4.29 -5.42
N MET A 75 6.55 3.42 -6.22
CA MET A 75 5.94 2.17 -6.73
C MET A 75 6.41 0.92 -5.97
N SER A 76 7.04 1.09 -4.81
CA SER A 76 7.42 -0.06 -3.98
C SER A 76 6.18 -0.79 -3.44
N VAL A 77 6.28 -2.10 -3.30
CA VAL A 77 5.25 -2.95 -2.66
C VAL A 77 5.56 -3.26 -1.20
N GLY A 78 6.61 -2.63 -0.65
CA GLY A 78 7.03 -2.75 0.75
C GLY A 78 8.24 -3.64 0.96
N GLN A 79 8.42 -4.08 2.21
CA GLN A 79 9.49 -4.97 2.65
C GLN A 79 8.91 -6.32 3.11
N PRO A 80 9.73 -7.38 3.16
CA PRO A 80 9.33 -8.63 3.80
C PRO A 80 8.84 -8.41 5.23
N VAL A 81 7.86 -9.20 5.67
CA VAL A 81 7.49 -9.25 7.10
C VAL A 81 8.64 -9.81 7.93
N HIS A 82 8.63 -9.54 9.25
CA HIS A 82 9.75 -9.88 10.15
C HIS A 82 10.20 -11.35 10.09
N CYS A 83 9.27 -12.28 9.86
CA CYS A 83 9.54 -13.71 9.76
C CYS A 83 9.52 -14.25 8.31
N GLY A 84 9.59 -13.38 7.31
CA GLY A 84 9.53 -13.73 5.90
C GLY A 84 10.75 -13.24 5.14
N GLU A 85 11.21 -14.04 4.18
CA GLU A 85 12.25 -13.66 3.23
C GLU A 85 11.66 -13.60 1.82
N ILE A 86 12.09 -12.62 1.02
CA ILE A 86 11.70 -12.48 -0.37
C ILE A 86 12.96 -12.61 -1.23
N LYS A 87 12.89 -13.50 -2.23
CA LYS A 87 13.97 -13.74 -3.19
C LYS A 87 13.46 -13.52 -4.60
N ILE A 88 14.19 -12.73 -5.38
CA ILE A 88 13.99 -12.60 -6.82
C ILE A 88 14.80 -13.71 -7.50
N VAL A 89 14.14 -14.52 -8.31
CA VAL A 89 14.78 -15.63 -9.04
C VAL A 89 14.51 -15.54 -10.53
N ASP A 90 15.44 -16.07 -11.34
CA ASP A 90 15.24 -16.23 -12.79
C ASP A 90 14.34 -17.44 -13.11
N SER A 91 14.10 -17.70 -14.39
CA SER A 91 13.30 -18.84 -14.85
C SER A 91 13.92 -20.21 -14.52
N GLU A 92 15.21 -20.27 -14.21
CA GLU A 92 15.93 -21.47 -13.78
C GLU A 92 15.96 -21.60 -12.25
N GLY A 93 15.34 -20.68 -11.51
CA GLY A 93 15.29 -20.68 -10.04
C GLY A 93 16.54 -20.13 -9.36
N ARG A 94 17.47 -19.51 -10.10
CA ARG A 94 18.70 -18.92 -9.53
C ARG A 94 18.43 -17.52 -9.00
N SER A 95 19.14 -17.14 -7.93
CA SER A 95 19.00 -15.80 -7.33
C SER A 95 19.45 -14.72 -8.30
N CYS A 96 18.61 -13.71 -8.49
CA CYS A 96 18.98 -12.50 -9.22
C CYS A 96 19.69 -11.50 -8.28
N PRO A 97 20.69 -10.74 -8.77
CA PRO A 97 21.28 -9.64 -8.00
C PRO A 97 20.29 -8.46 -7.85
N PRO A 98 20.46 -7.58 -6.86
CA PRO A 98 19.66 -6.37 -6.73
C PRO A 98 19.78 -5.50 -7.97
N VAL A 99 18.65 -5.08 -8.54
CA VAL A 99 18.61 -4.14 -9.66
C VAL A 99 18.20 -2.76 -9.16
N ARG A 100 18.83 -1.72 -9.69
CA ARG A 100 18.40 -0.34 -9.43
C ARG A 100 17.14 -0.09 -10.26
N SER A 101 16.03 0.25 -9.61
CA SER A 101 14.81 0.67 -10.31
C SER A 101 15.12 1.91 -11.16
N VAL A 102 14.96 1.81 -12.48
CA VAL A 102 15.10 2.95 -13.40
C VAL A 102 13.89 3.86 -13.18
N ARG A 103 14.13 5.15 -12.91
CA ARG A 103 13.05 6.14 -12.82
C ARG A 103 12.54 6.40 -14.24
N TYR A 104 11.23 6.22 -14.45
CA TYR A 104 10.53 6.77 -15.61
C TYR A 104 10.06 8.17 -15.28
#